data_AF-A0AAI9UHH6-F1
#
_entry.id   AF-A0AAI9UHH6-F1
#
_cell.length_a   1.000
_cell.length_b   1.000
_cell.length_c   1.000
_cell.angle_alpha   90.00
_cell.angle_beta   90.00
_cell.angle_gamma   90.00
#
_symmetry.space_group_name_H-M   'P 1'
#
loop_
_entity.id
_entity.type
_entity.pdbx_description
1 polymer ?
#
loop_
_entity_poly.entity_id
_entity_poly.type
_entity_poly.pdbx_seq_one_letter_code
_entity_poly.pdbx_strand_id
1 'polypeptide(L)'
;MINKIYQQSPGATVILTSILANKVPEQDACRVKINEQYAALATQFQQSGAKFAMVDMRSADAPTLDDLADTRHPNDGGYVKMANVWLKGIQDVMSKGFITLPA
;
A
#
# COMPACT_ATOMS: atom_id res chain seq x y z
N MET A 1 7.95 11.64 5.19
CA MET A 1 8.48 10.29 5.49
C MET A 1 9.22 9.70 4.29
N ILE A 2 8.55 9.47 3.15
CA ILE A 2 9.15 8.85 1.94
C ILE A 2 10.45 9.53 1.49
N ASN A 3 10.47 10.86 1.40
CA ASN A 3 11.71 11.59 1.04
C ASN A 3 12.88 11.30 1.99
N LYS A 4 12.64 11.09 3.29
CA LYS A 4 13.69 10.72 4.24
C LYS A 4 14.21 9.30 3.99
N ILE A 5 13.34 8.36 3.56
CA ILE A 5 13.75 7.01 3.17
C ILE A 5 14.74 7.09 2.00
N TYR A 6 14.40 7.84 0.94
CA TYR A 6 15.29 7.99 -0.21
C TYR A 6 16.57 8.77 0.11
N GLN A 7 16.51 9.74 1.03
CA GLN A 7 17.72 10.44 1.50
C GLN A 7 18.68 9.50 2.23
N GLN A 8 18.17 8.60 3.08
CA GLN A 8 18.98 7.69 3.88
C GLN A 8 19.39 6.42 3.12
N SER A 9 18.58 6.00 2.15
CA SER A 9 18.82 4.83 1.32
C SER A 9 18.41 5.14 -0.12
N PRO A 10 19.27 5.80 -0.91
CA PRO A 10 18.96 6.20 -2.30
C PRO A 10 18.55 5.04 -3.22
N GLY A 11 19.02 3.83 -2.94
CA GLY A 11 18.66 2.62 -3.70
C GLY A 11 17.33 1.97 -3.30
N ALA A 12 16.67 2.46 -2.24
CA ALA A 12 15.46 1.84 -1.70
C ALA A 12 14.32 1.83 -2.73
N THR A 13 13.49 0.80 -2.66
CA THR A 13 12.17 0.77 -3.31
C THR A 13 11.11 0.93 -2.24
N VAL A 14 10.13 1.80 -2.48
CA VAL A 14 9.02 2.03 -1.56
C VAL A 14 7.72 1.51 -2.19
N ILE A 15 7.00 0.68 -1.45
CA ILE A 15 5.63 0.27 -1.78
C ILE A 15 4.71 0.89 -0.73
N LEU A 16 3.79 1.75 -1.17
CA LEU A 16 2.74 2.33 -0.33
C LEU A 16 1.44 1.54 -0.53
N THR A 17 0.59 1.46 0.49
CA THR A 17 -0.76 0.92 0.35
C THR A 17 -1.80 1.99 0.64
N SER A 18 -2.99 1.85 0.03
CA SER A 18 -4.18 2.48 0.61
C SER A 18 -4.50 1.84 1.98
N ILE A 19 -5.29 2.52 2.80
CA ILE A 19 -5.82 2.00 4.07
C ILE A 19 -7.08 1.19 3.79
N LEU A 20 -7.15 -0.03 4.33
CA LEU A 20 -8.29 -0.95 4.24
C LEU A 20 -9.58 -0.40 4.87
N ALA A 21 -10.70 -1.07 4.59
CA ALA A 21 -12.03 -0.71 5.10
C ALA A 21 -12.13 -0.76 6.65
N ASN A 22 -13.09 0.00 7.21
CA ASN A 22 -13.43 0.03 8.63
C ASN A 22 -14.93 -0.18 8.81
N LYS A 23 -15.37 -0.91 9.85
CA LYS A 23 -16.80 -1.10 10.16
C LYS A 23 -17.47 0.15 10.75
N VAL A 24 -16.69 1.12 11.24
CA VAL A 24 -17.18 2.40 11.74
C VAL A 24 -17.26 3.41 10.59
N PRO A 25 -18.46 3.83 10.14
CA PRO A 25 -18.63 4.62 8.92
C PRO A 25 -17.87 5.94 8.91
N GLU A 26 -17.85 6.68 10.02
CA GLU A 26 -17.17 7.98 10.12
C GLU A 26 -15.66 7.83 9.94
N GLN A 27 -15.11 6.73 10.44
CA GLN A 27 -13.67 6.44 10.33
C GLN A 27 -13.34 5.90 8.95
N ASP A 28 -14.23 5.10 8.34
CA ASP A 28 -14.04 4.65 6.97
C ASP A 28 -14.07 5.83 5.98
N ALA A 29 -14.96 6.80 6.19
CA ALA A 29 -15.00 8.04 5.41
C ALA A 29 -13.67 8.81 5.49
N CYS A 30 -13.05 8.88 6.68
CA CYS A 30 -11.70 9.45 6.82
C CYS A 30 -10.64 8.66 6.04
N ARG A 31 -10.73 7.31 6.05
CA ARG A 31 -9.80 6.44 5.31
C ARG A 31 -9.94 6.60 3.80
N VAL A 32 -11.16 6.70 3.28
CA VAL A 32 -11.41 6.98 1.86
C VAL A 32 -10.77 8.33 1.47
N LYS A 33 -11.01 9.38 2.26
CA LYS A 33 -10.46 10.72 2.00
C LYS A 33 -8.93 10.76 2.02
N ILE A 34 -8.27 10.06 2.93
CA ILE A 34 -6.79 10.04 2.95
C ILE A 34 -6.21 9.17 1.83
N ASN A 35 -6.92 8.11 1.41
CA ASN A 35 -6.48 7.25 0.31
C ASN A 35 -6.42 8.02 -1.03
N GLU A 36 -7.31 8.99 -1.25
CA GLU A 36 -7.23 9.89 -2.41
C GLU A 36 -5.90 10.68 -2.41
N GLN A 37 -5.46 11.15 -1.23
CA GLN A 37 -4.19 11.85 -1.09
C GLN A 37 -2.99 10.90 -1.30
N TYR A 38 -3.10 9.65 -0.85
CA TYR A 38 -2.06 8.64 -1.11
C TYR A 38 -1.94 8.32 -2.59
N ALA A 39 -3.05 8.22 -3.32
CA ALA A 39 -3.04 8.02 -4.77
C ALA A 39 -2.41 9.20 -5.52
N ALA A 40 -2.73 10.44 -5.11
CA ALA A 40 -2.10 11.63 -5.67
C ALA A 40 -0.58 11.67 -5.39
N LEU A 41 -0.17 11.35 -4.17
CA LEU A 41 1.24 11.27 -3.78
C LEU A 41 1.98 10.17 -4.56
N ALA A 42 1.36 9.00 -4.72
CA ALA A 42 1.93 7.91 -5.49
C ALA A 42 2.16 8.31 -6.95
N THR A 43 1.19 9.00 -7.55
CA THR A 43 1.31 9.54 -8.91
C THR A 43 2.52 10.47 -9.04
N GLN A 44 2.72 11.37 -8.06
CA GLN A 44 3.87 12.29 -8.07
C GLN A 44 5.22 11.56 -8.02
N PHE A 45 5.37 10.56 -7.14
CA PHE A 45 6.62 9.78 -7.05
C PHE A 45 6.87 8.92 -8.30
N GLN A 46 5.82 8.33 -8.86
CA GLN A 46 5.94 7.55 -10.09
C GLN A 46 6.35 8.45 -11.27
N GLN A 47 5.77 9.65 -11.39
CA GLN A 47 6.12 10.63 -12.43
C GLN A 47 7.52 11.21 -12.25
N SER A 48 8.05 11.28 -11.01
CA SER A 48 9.42 11.72 -10.76
C SER A 48 10.47 10.65 -11.07
N GLY A 49 10.07 9.46 -11.51
CA GLY A 49 10.97 8.33 -11.76
C GLY A 49 11.51 7.66 -10.48
N ALA A 50 10.88 7.88 -9.33
CA ALA A 50 11.29 7.20 -8.10
C ALA A 50 10.99 5.70 -8.19
N LYS A 51 11.80 4.88 -7.51
CA LYS A 51 11.51 3.45 -7.29
C LYS A 51 10.33 3.30 -6.32
N PHE A 52 9.12 3.48 -6.86
CA PHE A 52 7.90 3.62 -6.09
C PHE A 52 6.74 2.86 -6.72
N ALA A 53 5.97 2.15 -5.91
CA ALA A 53 4.69 1.57 -6.29
C ALA A 53 3.62 1.83 -5.23
N MET A 54 2.36 1.75 -5.66
CA MET A 54 1.22 1.74 -4.75
C MET A 54 0.34 0.53 -5.05
N VAL A 55 -0.14 -0.12 -3.99
CA VAL A 55 -1.17 -1.17 -4.09
C VAL A 55 -2.43 -0.76 -3.34
N ASP A 56 -3.58 -1.18 -3.85
CA ASP A 56 -4.87 -0.83 -3.26
C ASP A 56 -5.36 -1.92 -2.30
N MET A 57 -5.33 -1.61 -1.00
CA MET A 57 -5.87 -2.42 0.09
C MET A 57 -7.40 -2.32 0.23
N ARG A 58 -8.09 -1.79 -0.80
CA ARG A 58 -9.54 -1.85 -0.97
C ARG A 58 -9.96 -2.46 -2.31
N SER A 59 -9.00 -3.05 -3.04
CA SER A 59 -9.25 -3.79 -4.28
C SER A 59 -10.05 -5.07 -4.04
N ALA A 60 -10.48 -5.72 -5.12
CA ALA A 60 -11.22 -6.99 -5.05
C ALA A 60 -10.44 -8.14 -4.37
N ASP A 61 -9.11 -8.05 -4.33
CA ASP A 61 -8.25 -9.05 -3.68
C ASP A 61 -7.95 -8.73 -2.20
N ALA A 62 -8.34 -7.55 -1.73
CA ALA A 62 -8.04 -7.06 -0.39
C ALA A 62 -9.07 -7.52 0.65
N PRO A 63 -8.79 -7.35 1.96
CA PRO A 63 -9.76 -7.66 3.02
C PRO A 63 -11.03 -6.80 2.89
N THR A 64 -12.19 -7.43 2.98
CA THR A 64 -13.49 -6.77 3.10
C THR A 64 -13.87 -6.58 4.56
N LEU A 65 -15.07 -6.03 4.83
CA LEU A 65 -15.58 -5.90 6.20
C LEU A 65 -15.78 -7.26 6.90
N ASP A 66 -16.08 -8.32 6.14
CA ASP A 66 -16.26 -9.67 6.67
C ASP A 66 -14.93 -10.32 7.08
N ASP A 67 -13.83 -9.80 6.53
CA ASP A 67 -12.48 -10.24 6.85
C ASP A 67 -11.88 -9.51 8.07
N LEU A 68 -12.68 -8.73 8.83
CA LEU A 68 -12.23 -8.02 10.03
C LEU A 68 -12.66 -8.73 11.32
N ALA A 69 -11.69 -8.99 12.19
CA ALA A 69 -11.90 -9.60 13.52
C ALA A 69 -12.60 -8.65 14.50
N ASP A 70 -12.33 -7.36 14.36
CA ASP A 70 -13.02 -6.29 15.08
C ASP A 70 -13.52 -5.23 14.08
N THR A 71 -13.58 -3.96 14.47
CA THR A 71 -14.01 -2.91 13.56
C THR A 71 -12.93 -2.45 12.57
N ARG A 72 -11.68 -2.90 12.70
CA ARG A 72 -10.50 -2.28 12.04
C ARG A 72 -9.43 -3.29 11.61
N HIS A 73 -9.18 -4.31 12.42
CA HIS A 73 -8.09 -5.25 12.25
C HIS A 73 -8.58 -6.50 11.50
N PRO A 74 -7.85 -6.96 10.48
CA PRO A 74 -8.17 -8.22 9.81
C PRO A 74 -8.21 -9.41 10.78
N ASN A 75 -9.04 -10.40 10.47
CA ASN A 75 -8.91 -11.76 10.99
C ASN A 75 -7.84 -12.52 10.19
N ASP A 76 -7.58 -13.79 10.51
CA ASP A 76 -6.56 -14.59 9.83
C ASP A 76 -6.77 -14.66 8.31
N GLY A 77 -8.02 -14.85 7.86
CA GLY A 77 -8.37 -14.85 6.43
C GLY A 77 -8.14 -13.49 5.77
N GLY A 78 -8.43 -12.40 6.49
CA GLY A 78 -8.12 -11.05 6.05
C GLY A 78 -6.62 -10.78 5.97
N TYR A 79 -5.81 -11.25 6.92
CA TYR A 79 -4.36 -11.12 6.81
C TYR A 79 -3.78 -11.90 5.62
N VAL A 80 -4.35 -13.05 5.26
CA VAL A 80 -3.98 -13.76 4.02
C VAL A 80 -4.28 -12.91 2.78
N LYS A 81 -5.46 -12.30 2.68
CA LYS A 81 -5.80 -11.40 1.57
C LYS A 81 -4.88 -10.18 1.51
N MET A 82 -4.61 -9.55 2.65
CA MET A 82 -3.65 -8.44 2.75
C MET A 82 -2.26 -8.84 2.27
N ALA A 83 -1.76 -10.03 2.67
CA ALA A 83 -0.46 -10.53 2.22
C ALA A 83 -0.42 -10.73 0.70
N ASN A 84 -1.50 -11.20 0.09
CA ASN A 84 -1.60 -11.33 -1.37
C ASN A 84 -1.52 -9.98 -2.09
N VAL A 85 -2.14 -8.92 -1.54
CA VAL A 85 -2.03 -7.55 -2.08
C VAL A 85 -0.58 -7.04 -2.00
N TRP A 86 0.11 -7.27 -0.86
CA TRP A 86 1.53 -6.95 -0.72
C TRP A 86 2.40 -7.72 -1.73
N LEU A 87 2.15 -9.01 -1.90
CA LEU A 87 2.89 -9.86 -2.84
C LEU A 87 2.78 -9.34 -4.28
N LYS A 88 1.57 -8.90 -4.70
CA LYS A 88 1.37 -8.27 -6.02
C LYS A 88 2.23 -7.02 -6.18
N GLY A 89 2.31 -6.17 -5.15
CA GLY A 89 3.16 -4.98 -5.14
C GLY A 89 4.65 -5.31 -5.26
N ILE A 90 5.11 -6.35 -4.55
CA ILE A 90 6.49 -6.84 -4.63
C ILE A 90 6.79 -7.36 -6.04
N GLN A 91 5.91 -8.16 -6.62
CA GLN A 91 6.04 -8.68 -7.98
C GLN A 91 6.07 -7.56 -9.03
N ASP A 92 5.23 -6.54 -8.87
CA ASP A 92 5.21 -5.36 -9.74
C ASP A 92 6.56 -4.63 -9.72
N VAL A 93 7.09 -4.28 -8.54
CA VAL A 93 8.39 -3.58 -8.45
C VAL A 93 9.56 -4.44 -8.91
N MET A 94 9.50 -5.77 -8.74
CA MET A 94 10.47 -6.70 -9.32
C MET A 94 10.43 -6.66 -10.85
N SER A 95 9.23 -6.73 -11.45
CA SER A 95 9.07 -6.69 -12.91
C SER A 95 9.56 -5.37 -13.53
N LYS A 96 9.49 -4.28 -12.77
CA LYS A 96 10.01 -2.95 -13.16
C LYS A 96 11.52 -2.79 -12.94
N GLY A 97 12.20 -3.80 -12.39
CA GLY A 97 13.63 -3.74 -12.08
C GLY A 97 13.98 -2.77 -10.94
N PHE A 98 13.03 -2.45 -10.06
CA PHE A 98 13.28 -1.51 -8.96
C PHE A 98 14.10 -2.12 -7.83
N ILE A 99 14.05 -3.45 -7.67
CA ILE A 99 14.88 -4.18 -6.70
C ILE A 99 16.27 -4.41 -7.29
N THR A 100 17.30 -3.94 -6.58
CA THR A 100 18.72 -4.13 -6.93
C THR A 100 19.43 -4.83 -5.79
N LEU A 101 20.52 -5.54 -6.11
CA LEU A 101 21.38 -6.13 -5.07
C LEU A 101 21.94 -5.05 -4.14
N PRO A 102 22.22 -5.39 -2.86
CA PRO A 102 22.97 -4.51 -1.97
C PRO A 102 24.31 -4.11 -2.61
N ALA A 103 24.73 -2.88 -2.35
CA ALA A 103 26.04 -2.36 -2.76
C ALA A 103 27.17 -3.02 -1.95
#